data_AF-A0A202BWD9-F1
#
_entry.id   AF-A0A202BWD9-F1
#
_cell.length_a   1.000
_cell.length_b   1.000
_cell.length_c   1.000
_cell.angle_alpha   90.00
_cell.angle_beta   90.00
_cell.angle_gamma   90.00
#
_symmetry.space_group_name_H-M   'P 1'
#
loop_
_entity.id
_entity.type
_entity.pdbx_description
1 polymer ?
#
loop_
_entity_poly.entity_id
_entity_poly.type
_entity_poly.pdbx_seq_one_letter_code
_entity_poly.pdbx_strand_id
1 'polypeptide(L)'
;MEEVKSFINAFLKAEAEASDASITPNLEDYNKKLSFMNSFCVEELHNKFGMIPSEELEDKEFYESWEDADSSNTRHLYKISHYKDDKYDDVYVVYISERNPNDEIFLYGKCLFVAKIDNQIKIIKSYSFGDEMLVKDKFEGGQGLEDISFKTLKKPVKIERYLEPVDDEDGMEHYLKDI
;
A
#
# COMPACT_ATOMS: atom_id res chain seq x y z
N MET A 1 5.63 -7.91 -15.03
CA MET A 1 5.05 -6.65 -14.52
C MET A 1 3.54 -6.72 -14.43
N GLU A 2 2.81 -7.07 -15.51
CA GLU A 2 1.33 -7.14 -15.49
C GLU A 2 0.74 -8.03 -14.38
N GLU A 3 1.36 -9.17 -14.08
CA GLU A 3 0.96 -10.04 -12.96
C GLU A 3 1.01 -9.28 -11.62
N VAL A 4 2.10 -8.56 -11.36
CA VAL A 4 2.30 -7.75 -10.14
C VAL A 4 1.36 -6.56 -10.10
N LYS A 5 1.16 -5.87 -11.23
CA LYS A 5 0.20 -4.77 -11.34
C LYS A 5 -1.21 -5.22 -11.02
N SER A 6 -1.63 -6.35 -11.57
CA SER A 6 -2.96 -6.94 -11.30
C SER A 6 -3.12 -7.34 -9.84
N PHE A 7 -2.09 -7.97 -9.27
CA PHE A 7 -2.03 -8.32 -7.85
C PHE A 7 -2.16 -7.09 -6.94
N ILE A 8 -1.41 -6.02 -7.21
CA ILE A 8 -1.47 -4.78 -6.44
C ILE A 8 -2.83 -4.12 -6.57
N ASN A 9 -3.39 -4.00 -7.78
CA ASN A 9 -4.71 -3.40 -7.94
C ASN A 9 -5.80 -4.17 -7.17
N ALA A 10 -5.69 -5.49 -7.10
CA ALA A 10 -6.58 -6.30 -6.27
C ALA A 10 -6.40 -6.02 -4.77
N PHE A 11 -5.15 -5.88 -4.29
CA PHE A 11 -4.88 -5.46 -2.91
C PHE A 11 -5.43 -4.07 -2.59
N LEU A 12 -5.18 -3.08 -3.45
CA LEU A 12 -5.64 -1.70 -3.27
C LEU A 12 -7.18 -1.61 -3.23
N LYS A 13 -7.85 -2.41 -4.05
CA LYS A 13 -9.31 -2.55 -4.00
C LYS A 13 -9.77 -3.16 -2.68
N ALA A 14 -9.11 -4.23 -2.22
CA ALA A 14 -9.44 -4.86 -0.94
C ALA A 14 -9.21 -3.92 0.25
N GLU A 15 -8.19 -3.06 0.21
CA GLU A 15 -7.94 -2.02 1.22
C GLU A 15 -9.09 -1.00 1.28
N ALA A 16 -9.56 -0.51 0.12
CA ALA A 16 -10.70 0.39 0.04
C ALA A 16 -12.01 -0.27 0.52
N GLU A 17 -12.28 -1.50 0.08
CA GLU A 17 -13.49 -2.24 0.50
C GLU A 17 -13.51 -2.52 2.02
N ALA A 18 -12.36 -2.83 2.62
CA ALA A 18 -12.24 -3.00 4.07
C ALA A 18 -12.40 -1.67 4.82
N SER A 19 -11.88 -0.58 4.27
CA SER A 19 -12.06 0.78 4.77
C SER A 19 -13.54 1.15 4.83
N ASP A 20 -14.27 0.96 3.74
CA ASP A 20 -15.70 1.26 3.68
C ASP A 20 -16.53 0.38 4.61
N ALA A 21 -16.16 -0.89 4.78
CA ALA A 21 -16.85 -1.77 5.71
C ALA A 21 -16.68 -1.35 7.18
N SER A 22 -15.55 -0.71 7.53
CA SER A 22 -15.25 -0.28 8.90
C SER A 22 -16.21 0.79 9.43
N ILE A 23 -16.87 1.53 8.54
CA ILE A 23 -17.84 2.58 8.86
C ILE A 23 -19.29 2.10 8.70
N THR A 24 -19.51 0.78 8.60
CA THR A 24 -20.85 0.18 8.57
C THR A 24 -21.06 -0.72 9.78
N PRO A 25 -22.28 -0.81 10.35
CA PRO A 25 -22.55 -1.59 11.56
C PRO A 25 -22.64 -3.10 11.27
N ASN A 26 -21.60 -3.67 10.67
CA ASN A 26 -21.49 -5.08 10.32
C ASN A 26 -20.07 -5.61 10.60
N LEU A 27 -19.88 -6.08 11.83
CA LEU A 27 -18.60 -6.57 12.34
C LEU A 27 -18.04 -7.75 11.53
N GLU A 28 -18.91 -8.69 11.14
CA GLU A 28 -18.50 -9.89 10.40
C GLU A 28 -17.99 -9.52 9.00
N ASP A 29 -18.69 -8.62 8.30
CA ASP A 29 -18.30 -8.17 6.98
C ASP A 29 -16.98 -7.39 7.00
N TYR A 30 -16.81 -6.46 7.95
CA TYR A 30 -15.55 -5.75 8.13
C TYR A 30 -14.37 -6.70 8.39
N ASN A 31 -14.49 -7.58 9.38
CA ASN A 31 -13.41 -8.50 9.75
C ASN A 31 -13.08 -9.48 8.61
N LYS A 32 -14.08 -9.92 7.84
CA LYS A 32 -13.88 -10.76 6.66
C LYS A 32 -13.12 -10.02 5.55
N LYS A 33 -13.46 -8.78 5.25
CA LYS A 33 -12.76 -7.95 4.25
C LYS A 33 -11.35 -7.60 4.69
N LEU A 34 -11.14 -7.27 5.96
CA LEU A 34 -9.80 -7.06 6.51
C LEU A 34 -8.95 -8.34 6.43
N SER A 35 -9.51 -9.51 6.75
CA SER A 35 -8.83 -10.79 6.60
C SER A 35 -8.45 -11.08 5.15
N PHE A 36 -9.36 -10.78 4.20
CA PHE A 36 -9.09 -10.91 2.78
C PHE A 36 -7.97 -9.96 2.33
N MET A 37 -7.98 -8.69 2.74
CA MET A 37 -6.89 -7.74 2.48
C MET A 37 -5.55 -8.24 3.04
N ASN A 38 -5.53 -8.73 4.29
CA ASN A 38 -4.33 -9.28 4.92
C ASN A 38 -3.77 -10.49 4.17
N SER A 39 -4.61 -11.26 3.46
CA SER A 39 -4.16 -12.42 2.69
C SER A 39 -3.19 -12.10 1.55
N PHE A 40 -3.09 -10.83 1.13
CA PHE A 40 -2.09 -10.35 0.16
C PHE A 40 -0.70 -10.16 0.78
N CYS A 41 -0.61 -10.16 2.10
CA CYS A 41 0.58 -9.80 2.85
C CYS A 41 1.23 -11.03 3.50
N VAL A 42 2.47 -10.85 3.94
CA VAL A 42 3.08 -11.69 4.97
C VAL A 42 2.47 -11.38 6.34
N GLU A 43 2.59 -12.31 7.29
CA GLU A 43 2.00 -12.19 8.62
C GLU A 43 2.48 -10.94 9.37
N GLU A 44 3.75 -10.55 9.20
CA GLU A 44 4.36 -9.37 9.82
C GLU A 44 3.70 -8.05 9.39
N LEU A 45 2.98 -8.06 8.27
CA LEU A 45 2.24 -6.92 7.73
C LEU A 45 0.74 -7.00 7.97
N HIS A 46 0.23 -8.06 8.60
CA HIS A 46 -1.18 -8.13 8.96
C HIS A 46 -1.55 -6.94 9.86
N ASN A 47 -2.63 -6.25 9.51
CA ASN A 47 -3.17 -5.09 10.23
C ASN A 47 -2.23 -3.87 10.30
N LYS A 48 -1.21 -3.79 9.43
CA LYS A 48 -0.27 -2.66 9.37
C LYS A 48 -0.67 -1.55 8.39
N PHE A 49 -1.86 -1.66 7.80
CA PHE A 49 -2.41 -0.70 6.85
C PHE A 49 -3.49 0.21 7.47
N GLY A 50 -3.43 0.43 8.80
CA GLY A 50 -4.31 1.35 9.51
C GLY A 50 -5.71 0.80 9.79
N MET A 51 -5.84 -0.53 9.82
CA MET A 51 -7.06 -1.26 10.17
C MET A 51 -6.68 -2.48 11.00
N ILE A 52 -7.39 -2.71 12.12
CA ILE A 52 -7.26 -3.89 12.99
C ILE A 52 -8.62 -4.59 13.11
N PRO A 53 -8.67 -5.90 13.38
CA PRO A 53 -9.94 -6.58 13.61
C PRO A 53 -10.68 -5.94 14.79
N SER A 54 -11.99 -5.75 14.63
CA SER A 54 -12.83 -5.24 15.71
C SER A 54 -13.47 -6.41 16.45
N GLU A 55 -13.60 -6.28 17.77
CA GLU A 55 -14.27 -7.27 18.63
C GLU A 55 -15.72 -6.89 18.93
N GLU A 56 -16.05 -5.61 18.79
CA GLU A 56 -17.38 -5.05 19.00
C GLU A 56 -17.71 -3.99 17.95
N LEU A 57 -19.00 -3.66 17.84
CA LEU A 57 -19.45 -2.54 17.03
C LEU A 57 -19.14 -1.24 17.76
N GLU A 58 -18.75 -0.21 17.01
CA GLU A 58 -18.74 1.17 17.49
C GLU A 58 -20.14 1.63 17.93
N ASP A 59 -20.21 2.78 18.58
CA ASP A 59 -21.50 3.36 18.96
C ASP A 59 -22.31 3.84 17.74
N LYS A 60 -23.60 4.11 17.97
CA LYS A 60 -24.51 4.57 16.91
C LYS A 60 -24.10 5.93 16.35
N GLU A 61 -23.55 6.81 17.20
CA GLU A 61 -23.13 8.16 16.80
C GLU A 61 -21.97 8.12 15.80
N PHE A 62 -21.06 7.16 15.96
CA PHE A 62 -20.01 6.87 15.00
C PHE A 62 -20.59 6.58 13.62
N TYR A 63 -21.47 5.58 13.48
CA TYR A 63 -22.01 5.22 12.16
C TYR A 63 -22.86 6.34 11.55
N GLU A 64 -23.61 7.08 12.36
CA GLU A 64 -24.39 8.24 11.89
C GLU A 64 -23.48 9.34 11.32
N SER A 65 -22.27 9.52 11.86
CA SER A 65 -21.30 10.50 11.33
C SER A 65 -20.74 10.14 9.95
N TRP A 66 -20.93 8.89 9.51
CA TRP A 66 -20.44 8.36 8.23
C TRP A 66 -21.56 7.99 7.24
N GLU A 67 -22.84 8.25 7.56
CA GLU A 67 -23.98 7.84 6.72
C GLU A 67 -23.92 8.43 5.29
N ASP A 68 -23.43 9.67 5.18
CA ASP A 68 -23.28 10.40 3.91
C ASP A 68 -21.84 10.34 3.35
N ALA A 69 -20.97 9.48 3.90
CA ALA A 69 -19.59 9.40 3.45
C ALA A 69 -19.51 8.73 2.06
N ASP A 70 -18.73 9.36 1.18
CA ASP A 70 -18.38 8.74 -0.10
C ASP A 70 -17.54 7.47 0.12
N SER A 71 -17.64 6.54 -0.84
CA SER A 71 -16.79 5.34 -0.83
C SER A 71 -15.32 5.71 -0.93
N SER A 72 -14.48 4.93 -0.25
CA SER A 72 -13.03 5.13 -0.24
C SER A 72 -12.45 4.97 -1.64
N ASN A 73 -11.67 5.95 -2.08
CA ASN A 73 -10.91 5.86 -3.31
C ASN A 73 -9.78 4.83 -3.17
N THR A 74 -9.58 4.04 -4.22
CA THR A 74 -8.40 3.17 -4.32
C THR A 74 -7.16 4.03 -4.48
N ARG A 75 -6.05 3.65 -3.83
CA ARG A 75 -4.78 4.35 -4.02
C ARG A 75 -4.38 4.39 -5.49
N HIS A 76 -3.75 5.48 -5.90
CA HIS A 76 -3.18 5.58 -7.24
C HIS A 76 -1.87 4.76 -7.31
N LEU A 77 -1.61 4.14 -8.46
CA LEU A 77 -0.37 3.44 -8.76
C LEU A 77 0.53 4.32 -9.63
N TYR A 78 1.66 4.76 -9.09
CA TYR A 78 2.57 5.65 -9.81
C TYR A 78 3.58 4.89 -10.67
N LYS A 79 4.35 3.99 -10.06
CA LYS A 79 5.35 3.18 -10.77
C LYS A 79 5.58 1.82 -10.11
N ILE A 80 6.15 0.89 -10.89
CA ILE A 80 6.68 -0.37 -10.38
C ILE A 80 8.12 -0.51 -10.88
N SER A 81 9.06 -0.66 -9.95
CA SER A 81 10.46 -0.98 -10.21
C SER A 81 10.71 -2.46 -9.93
N HIS A 82 11.37 -3.16 -10.84
CA HIS A 82 11.73 -4.58 -10.74
C HIS A 82 13.23 -4.73 -10.46
N TYR A 83 13.57 -5.59 -9.50
CA TYR A 83 14.93 -5.87 -9.05
C TYR A 83 15.19 -7.37 -9.03
N LYS A 84 16.47 -7.72 -9.12
CA LYS A 84 16.97 -9.04 -8.75
C LYS A 84 17.50 -9.03 -7.32
N ASP A 85 17.08 -10.01 -6.55
CA ASP A 85 17.45 -10.21 -5.17
C ASP A 85 17.99 -11.64 -4.95
N ASP A 86 19.00 -11.78 -4.09
CA ASP A 86 19.70 -13.05 -3.92
C ASP A 86 18.86 -14.09 -3.14
N LYS A 87 17.88 -13.64 -2.33
CA LYS A 87 16.97 -14.50 -1.56
C LYS A 87 15.63 -14.71 -2.26
N TYR A 88 15.05 -13.64 -2.82
CA TYR A 88 13.69 -13.65 -3.36
C TYR A 88 13.63 -13.82 -4.89
N ASP A 89 14.78 -13.86 -5.57
CA ASP A 89 14.95 -13.82 -7.04
C ASP A 89 14.37 -12.54 -7.66
N ASP A 90 13.05 -12.44 -7.76
CA ASP A 90 12.35 -11.26 -8.27
C ASP A 90 11.67 -10.48 -7.15
N VAL A 91 12.06 -9.22 -7.00
CA VAL A 91 11.42 -8.26 -6.10
C VAL A 91 10.90 -7.09 -6.91
N TYR A 92 9.69 -6.65 -6.58
CA TYR A 92 9.05 -5.50 -7.20
C TYR A 92 8.75 -4.46 -6.13
N VAL A 93 9.26 -3.24 -6.32
CA VAL A 93 8.90 -2.09 -5.49
C VAL A 93 7.81 -1.32 -6.21
N VAL A 94 6.66 -1.25 -5.56
CA VAL A 94 5.42 -0.69 -6.06
C VAL A 94 5.18 0.61 -5.32
N TYR A 95 4.98 1.68 -6.05
CA TYR A 95 4.87 3.01 -5.47
C TYR A 95 3.47 3.58 -5.66
N ILE A 96 2.86 4.02 -4.56
CA ILE A 96 1.42 4.32 -4.49
C ILE A 96 1.16 5.61 -3.70
N SER A 97 -0.04 6.15 -3.88
CA SER A 97 -0.52 7.33 -3.15
C SER A 97 -0.76 7.04 -1.66
N GLU A 98 -1.13 8.09 -0.93
CA GLU A 98 -1.73 7.98 0.40
C GLU A 98 -3.09 7.26 0.35
N ARG A 99 -3.62 6.86 1.52
CA ARG A 99 -4.89 6.12 1.63
C ARG A 99 -6.03 7.06 1.23
N ASN A 100 -7.02 6.55 0.51
CA ASN A 100 -8.18 7.33 0.08
C ASN A 100 -7.78 8.64 -0.60
N PRO A 101 -7.01 8.59 -1.72
CA PRO A 101 -6.50 9.79 -2.34
C PRO A 101 -7.62 10.66 -2.89
N ASN A 102 -7.36 11.97 -2.99
CA ASN A 102 -8.19 12.88 -3.76
C ASN A 102 -7.81 12.73 -5.25
N ASP A 103 -8.80 12.55 -6.13
CA ASP A 103 -8.57 12.43 -7.58
C ASP A 103 -8.11 13.73 -8.25
N GLU A 104 -8.11 14.85 -7.51
CA GLU A 104 -7.57 16.14 -7.94
C GLU A 104 -6.15 16.41 -7.42
N ILE A 105 -5.62 15.61 -6.48
CA ILE A 105 -4.31 15.85 -5.85
C ILE A 105 -3.48 14.56 -5.85
N PHE A 106 -2.43 14.54 -6.67
CA PHE A 106 -1.62 13.34 -6.90
C PHE A 106 -0.38 13.30 -6.01
N LEU A 107 -0.57 12.93 -4.74
CA LEU A 107 0.52 12.85 -3.75
C LEU A 107 1.13 11.44 -3.61
N TYR A 108 2.43 11.38 -3.41
CA TYR A 108 3.16 10.16 -3.09
C TYR A 108 2.96 9.79 -1.61
N GLY A 109 2.67 8.52 -1.32
CA GLY A 109 2.34 8.12 0.04
C GLY A 109 3.12 6.92 0.56
N LYS A 110 3.15 5.81 -0.18
CA LYS A 110 3.79 4.57 0.28
C LYS A 110 4.54 3.86 -0.84
N CYS A 111 5.45 2.98 -0.45
CA CYS A 111 5.93 1.93 -1.34
C CYS A 111 5.77 0.54 -0.70
N LEU A 112 5.51 -0.45 -1.54
CA LEU A 112 5.32 -1.85 -1.16
C LEU A 112 6.35 -2.71 -1.89
N PHE A 113 7.01 -3.60 -1.15
CA PHE A 113 7.88 -4.60 -1.76
C PHE A 113 7.04 -5.86 -1.96
N VAL A 114 7.10 -6.41 -3.16
CA VAL A 114 6.35 -7.58 -3.57
C VAL A 114 7.30 -8.64 -4.09
N ALA A 115 7.14 -9.88 -3.62
CA ALA A 115 7.92 -11.03 -4.08
C ALA A 115 7.07 -12.29 -4.08
N LYS A 116 7.60 -13.39 -4.63
CA LYS A 116 6.99 -14.72 -4.51
C LYS A 116 7.53 -15.42 -3.25
N ILE A 117 6.63 -15.86 -2.38
CA ILE A 117 6.90 -16.74 -1.23
C ILE A 117 6.05 -17.99 -1.41
N ASP A 118 6.65 -19.18 -1.36
CA ASP A 118 5.96 -20.45 -1.58
C ASP A 118 5.07 -20.47 -2.84
N ASN A 119 5.62 -19.93 -3.95
CA ASN A 119 4.94 -19.74 -5.24
C ASN A 119 3.71 -18.80 -5.24
N GLN A 120 3.49 -18.04 -4.17
CA GLN A 120 2.43 -17.03 -4.09
C GLN A 120 3.01 -15.63 -4.06
N ILE A 121 2.42 -14.70 -4.83
CA ILE A 121 2.81 -13.28 -4.76
C ILE A 121 2.31 -12.71 -3.44
N LYS A 122 3.20 -12.04 -2.70
CA LYS A 122 2.92 -11.42 -1.41
C LYS A 122 3.56 -10.04 -1.30
N ILE A 123 2.92 -9.16 -0.56
CA ILE A 123 3.52 -7.92 -0.05
C ILE A 123 4.36 -8.31 1.18
N ILE A 124 5.67 -8.02 1.11
CA ILE A 124 6.65 -8.47 2.11
C ILE A 124 7.23 -7.32 2.93
N LYS A 125 7.16 -6.09 2.41
CA LYS A 125 7.65 -4.88 3.08
C LYS A 125 6.77 -3.70 2.71
N SER A 126 6.62 -2.73 3.61
CA SER A 126 6.05 -1.43 3.30
C SER A 126 6.87 -0.30 3.91
N TYR A 127 6.90 0.85 3.24
CA TYR A 127 7.46 2.10 3.74
C TYR A 127 6.48 3.24 3.49
N SER A 128 6.54 4.26 4.33
CA SER A 128 5.84 5.54 4.13
C SER A 128 6.79 6.56 3.51
N PHE A 129 6.26 7.43 2.67
CA PHE A 129 7.00 8.54 2.09
C PHE A 129 6.91 9.75 3.02
N GLY A 130 8.08 10.25 3.45
CA GLY A 130 8.25 11.32 4.41
C GLY A 130 8.45 10.87 5.86
N ASP A 131 8.88 11.81 6.70
CA ASP A 131 9.20 11.61 8.12
C ASP A 131 8.12 12.12 9.09
N GLU A 132 8.35 11.96 10.40
CA GLU A 132 7.46 12.45 11.48
C GLU A 132 7.32 13.98 11.50
N MET A 133 8.23 14.72 10.86
CA MET A 133 8.17 16.18 10.71
C MET A 133 7.55 16.60 9.37
N LEU A 134 6.95 15.67 8.61
CA LEU A 134 6.35 15.87 7.29
C LEU A 134 7.35 16.29 6.21
N VAL A 135 8.65 16.05 6.41
CA VAL A 135 9.65 16.24 5.37
C VAL A 135 9.58 15.05 4.41
N LYS A 136 9.10 15.27 3.19
CA LYS A 136 8.84 14.23 2.18
C LYS A 136 10.08 13.88 1.33
N ASP A 137 11.26 13.71 1.91
CA ASP A 137 12.50 13.51 1.12
C ASP A 137 12.81 12.04 0.77
N LYS A 138 12.29 11.07 1.55
CA LYS A 138 12.66 9.64 1.44
C LYS A 138 11.58 8.70 1.97
N PHE A 139 11.80 7.40 1.75
CA PHE A 139 10.99 6.33 2.34
C PHE A 139 11.52 5.90 3.71
N GLU A 140 10.66 5.94 4.73
CA GLU A 140 10.98 5.60 6.11
C GLU A 140 9.92 4.66 6.75
N GLY A 141 10.15 4.29 8.02
CA GLY A 141 9.20 3.50 8.80
C GLY A 141 8.96 2.09 8.27
N GLY A 142 10.01 1.45 7.74
CA GLY A 142 9.91 0.13 7.11
C GLY A 142 9.30 -0.95 8.00
N GLN A 143 8.17 -1.52 7.59
CA GLN A 143 7.47 -2.63 8.26
C GLN A 143 7.48 -3.89 7.38
N GLY A 144 7.32 -5.07 7.99
CA GLY A 144 7.38 -6.37 7.30
C GLY A 144 8.75 -7.04 7.46
N LEU A 145 9.10 -7.95 6.55
CA LEU A 145 10.29 -8.81 6.67
C LEU A 145 11.59 -8.00 6.80
N GLU A 146 12.42 -8.30 7.79
CA GLU A 146 13.59 -7.48 8.16
C GLU A 146 14.79 -7.62 7.21
N ASP A 147 14.83 -8.69 6.45
CA ASP A 147 15.96 -9.08 5.60
C ASP A 147 15.93 -8.44 4.21
N ILE A 148 14.93 -7.61 3.93
CA ILE A 148 14.86 -6.82 2.70
C ILE A 148 14.62 -5.33 2.99
N SER A 149 15.33 -4.48 2.24
CA SER A 149 15.19 -3.03 2.29
C SER A 149 15.75 -2.37 1.03
N PHE A 150 15.54 -1.06 0.88
CA PHE A 150 16.22 -0.29 -0.17
C PHE A 150 17.76 -0.42 -0.15
N LYS A 151 18.37 -0.71 1.00
CA LYS A 151 19.83 -0.89 1.11
C LYS A 151 20.31 -2.24 0.58
N THR A 152 19.43 -3.25 0.56
CA THR A 152 19.76 -4.59 0.05
C THR A 152 19.48 -4.71 -1.45
N LEU A 153 18.55 -3.91 -1.96
CA LEU A 153 18.29 -3.82 -3.39
C LEU A 153 19.48 -3.22 -4.15
N LYS A 154 19.80 -3.84 -5.27
CA LYS A 154 20.80 -3.35 -6.24
C LYS A 154 20.10 -2.39 -7.22
N LYS A 155 20.64 -2.23 -8.43
CA LYS A 155 20.02 -1.41 -9.48
C LYS A 155 18.75 -2.09 -10.03
N PRO A 156 17.67 -1.34 -10.32
CA PRO A 156 16.50 -1.90 -10.97
C PRO A 156 16.83 -2.44 -12.38
N VAL A 157 16.23 -3.57 -12.71
CA VAL A 157 16.29 -4.23 -14.03
C VAL A 157 15.31 -3.58 -15.00
N LYS A 158 14.13 -3.19 -14.50
CA LYS A 158 13.07 -2.57 -15.30
C LYS A 158 12.23 -1.64 -14.43
N ILE A 159 11.78 -0.52 -14.98
CA ILE A 159 10.85 0.39 -14.32
C ILE A 159 9.68 0.65 -15.28
N GLU A 160 8.46 0.50 -14.79
CA GLU A 160 7.23 0.89 -15.50
C GLU A 160 6.55 2.01 -14.74
N ARG A 161 6.22 3.08 -15.44
CA ARG A 161 5.65 4.34 -14.93
C ARG A 161 4.24 4.50 -15.50
N TYR A 162 3.28 4.85 -14.65
CA TYR A 162 1.84 4.85 -15.00
C TYR A 162 1.16 6.20 -14.76
N LEU A 163 1.40 6.80 -13.59
CA LEU A 163 0.85 8.08 -13.20
C LEU A 163 1.97 8.95 -12.62
N GLU A 164 1.88 10.25 -12.82
CA GLU A 164 2.83 11.23 -12.31
C GLU A 164 2.27 11.91 -11.05
N PRO A 165 3.06 12.10 -9.99
CA PRO A 165 2.64 12.80 -8.78
C PRO A 165 2.77 14.32 -8.98
N VAL A 166 1.96 14.90 -9.86
CA VAL A 166 2.15 16.28 -10.37
C VAL A 166 2.03 17.38 -9.31
N ASP A 167 1.34 17.11 -8.21
CA ASP A 167 1.13 18.06 -7.11
C ASP A 167 2.11 17.85 -5.94
N ASP A 168 3.15 17.03 -6.14
CA ASP A 168 4.12 16.63 -5.12
C ASP A 168 5.55 16.76 -5.68
N GLU A 169 6.21 17.89 -5.43
CA GLU A 169 7.56 18.17 -5.96
C GLU A 169 8.57 17.10 -5.52
N ASP A 170 8.56 16.74 -4.23
CA ASP A 170 9.46 15.72 -3.68
C ASP A 170 9.10 14.33 -4.22
N GLY A 171 7.80 14.02 -4.31
CA GLY A 171 7.28 12.80 -4.91
C GLY A 171 7.68 12.67 -6.39
N MET A 172 7.66 13.77 -7.14
CA MET A 172 8.09 13.85 -8.54
C MET A 172 9.60 13.64 -8.66
N GLU A 173 10.40 14.25 -7.79
CA GLU A 173 11.84 14.02 -7.76
C GLU A 173 12.14 12.52 -7.54
N HIS A 174 11.45 11.88 -6.59
CA HIS A 174 11.58 10.44 -6.36
C HIS A 174 11.07 9.60 -7.53
N TYR A 175 9.96 10.00 -8.14
CA TYR A 175 9.35 9.31 -9.28
C TYR A 175 10.33 9.19 -10.46
N LEU A 176 11.05 10.28 -10.76
CA LEU A 176 12.01 10.35 -11.86
C LEU A 176 13.30 9.57 -11.60
N LYS A 177 13.65 9.27 -10.33
CA LYS A 177 14.83 8.46 -10.01
C LYS A 177 14.68 7.01 -10.53
N ASP A 178 15.76 6.50 -11.11
CA ASP A 178 15.93 5.08 -11.51
C ASP A 178 16.53 4.25 -10.37
N ILE A 179 15.94 4.42 -9.18
CA ILE A 179 16.26 3.67 -7.97
C ILE A 179 15.14 2.70 -7.64
#